data_AF-A0A443LDM5-F1
#
_entry.id   AF-A0A443LDM5-F1
#
_cell.length_a   1.000
_cell.length_b   1.000
_cell.length_c   1.000
_cell.angle_alpha   90.00
_cell.angle_beta   90.00
_cell.angle_gamma   90.00
#
_symmetry.space_group_name_H-M   'P 1'
#
loop_
_entity.id
_entity.type
_entity.pdbx_description
1 polymer ?
#
loop_
_entity_poly.entity_id
_entity_poly.type
_entity_poly.pdbx_seq_one_letter_code
_entity_poly.pdbx_strand_id
1 'polypeptide(L)'
;MASFDSFVIFAEMRTGSNLLEAALNLLDGVSCHGEPFNPELIGYPKKTSLLGVSRAERDADPLVLWERIRTAPGLNGCRYFHDHDARVLSAMLDDPRCAKIVLTRNPIESYVSLQIARATGQWKLGDARNRKAARTAFDAADFETHLAELQGFQVMLMHALQVSGQSAFYIDYEDAQDLAVLNGLAAWLGVEGRLSALPSSLVVQNPEALEEKVTNFPEMEASLARMDRFNLSRTPNFEPRRGPNVPGFIGSEAGLLYMPLRPTADGPLRAWLGGLGALTEDFSQKTLRQWKRQHPGHRSFTVLRHPLLRAHLAFAAVQSWNNMAGIRTVLRDTYKLPLPAEGKTLPAADWADGLEAFLIWLKSNLNAQTSLPVHALWASQSATLQGFAQISPPDLVAREDQLAGDLAYLAHAAGVEAPAFVAQDGDTAPVKLAQIWTPSLEKAAREAYTRDFMQFGFSDWKVA
;
A
#
# COMPACT_ATOMS: atom_id res chain seq x y z
N MET A 1 29.59 6.02 1.35
CA MET A 1 28.39 6.08 0.49
C MET A 1 28.80 5.66 -0.91
N ALA A 2 27.98 4.92 -1.64
CA ALA A 2 28.32 4.53 -3.01
C ALA A 2 28.45 5.80 -3.88
N SER A 3 29.59 5.98 -4.55
CA SER A 3 29.76 7.05 -5.53
C SER A 3 29.18 6.57 -6.86
N PHE A 4 28.09 7.17 -7.32
CA PHE A 4 27.57 6.90 -8.65
C PHE A 4 28.38 7.67 -9.71
N ASP A 5 28.58 7.06 -10.87
CA ASP A 5 29.20 7.71 -12.05
C ASP A 5 28.16 8.32 -12.96
N SER A 6 26.97 7.75 -12.97
CA SER A 6 25.85 8.19 -13.78
C SER A 6 24.53 7.91 -13.10
N PHE A 7 23.43 8.41 -13.68
CA PHE A 7 22.08 8.04 -13.24
C PHE A 7 21.13 7.85 -14.43
N VAL A 8 20.07 7.10 -14.19
CA VAL A 8 18.94 6.96 -15.10
C VAL A 8 17.63 7.20 -14.34
N ILE A 9 16.75 7.98 -14.95
CA ILE A 9 15.37 8.17 -14.50
C ILE A 9 14.50 7.24 -15.35
N PHE A 10 14.16 6.09 -14.80
CA PHE A 10 13.11 5.22 -15.35
C PHE A 10 11.78 5.88 -15.06
N ALA A 11 11.11 6.32 -16.12
CA ALA A 11 9.88 7.07 -16.04
C ALA A 11 9.01 6.75 -17.24
N GLU A 12 7.86 7.40 -17.31
CA GLU A 12 6.91 7.21 -18.39
C GLU A 12 6.41 8.55 -18.92
N MET A 13 5.79 8.53 -20.10
CA MET A 13 5.13 9.71 -20.62
C MET A 13 4.16 10.25 -19.56
N ARG A 14 4.25 11.56 -19.29
CA ARG A 14 3.34 12.30 -18.38
C ARG A 14 3.43 11.93 -16.88
N THR A 15 4.49 11.25 -16.45
CA THR A 15 4.79 11.00 -15.03
C THR A 15 5.39 12.20 -14.28
N GLY A 16 5.73 13.29 -14.99
CA GLY A 16 6.46 14.42 -14.40
C GLY A 16 7.98 14.34 -14.57
N SER A 17 8.48 13.44 -15.42
CA SER A 17 9.92 13.26 -15.64
C SER A 17 10.64 14.55 -16.10
N ASN A 18 9.96 15.44 -16.83
CA ASN A 18 10.49 16.77 -17.17
C ASN A 18 10.68 17.69 -15.94
N LEU A 19 9.82 17.58 -14.92
CA LEU A 19 9.95 18.33 -13.67
C LEU A 19 11.15 17.84 -12.89
N LEU A 20 11.28 16.52 -12.73
CA LEU A 20 12.41 15.92 -12.06
C LEU A 20 13.74 16.21 -12.78
N GLU A 21 13.76 16.14 -14.11
CA GLU A 21 14.91 16.56 -14.93
C GLU A 21 15.26 18.02 -14.65
N ALA A 22 14.28 18.93 -14.67
CA ALA A 22 14.53 20.35 -14.43
C ALA A 22 15.08 20.61 -13.01
N ALA A 23 14.58 19.89 -12.00
CA ALA A 23 15.07 19.96 -10.64
C ALA A 23 16.52 19.45 -10.51
N LEU A 24 16.84 18.30 -11.12
CA LEU A 24 18.20 17.76 -11.10
C LEU A 24 19.19 18.67 -11.83
N ASN A 25 18.77 19.30 -12.94
CA ASN A 25 19.61 20.25 -13.69
C ASN A 25 19.85 21.59 -12.96
N LEU A 26 19.16 21.85 -11.85
CA LEU A 26 19.46 22.99 -10.97
C LEU A 26 20.55 22.67 -9.94
N LEU A 27 20.93 21.39 -9.76
CA LEU A 27 21.99 21.00 -8.85
C LEU A 27 23.35 21.21 -9.52
N ASP A 28 24.23 21.95 -8.84
CA ASP A 28 25.60 22.16 -9.32
C ASP A 28 26.32 20.82 -9.52
N GLY A 29 26.92 20.64 -10.71
CA GLY A 29 27.64 19.43 -11.07
C GLY A 29 26.75 18.25 -11.50
N VAL A 30 25.44 18.44 -11.68
CA VAL A 30 24.52 17.44 -12.19
C VAL A 30 24.01 17.83 -13.58
N SER A 31 23.87 16.85 -14.48
CA SER A 31 23.29 17.07 -15.81
C SER A 31 22.47 15.87 -16.29
N CYS A 32 21.18 16.08 -16.48
CA CYS A 32 20.25 15.15 -17.11
C CYS A 32 20.02 15.59 -18.57
N HIS A 33 20.29 14.68 -19.52
CA HIS A 33 20.33 14.97 -20.95
C HIS A 33 19.03 14.64 -21.71
N GLY A 34 17.88 14.77 -21.05
CA GLY A 34 16.58 14.47 -21.65
C GLY A 34 16.41 12.98 -21.96
N GLU A 35 15.90 12.67 -23.17
CA GLU A 35 15.59 11.31 -23.65
C GLU A 35 16.56 10.89 -24.78
N PRO A 36 17.83 10.59 -24.47
CA PRO A 36 18.86 10.24 -25.46
C PRO A 36 18.58 8.95 -26.23
N PHE A 37 17.74 8.07 -25.68
CA PHE A 37 17.41 6.75 -26.24
C PHE A 37 16.01 6.66 -26.84
N ASN A 38 15.33 7.79 -26.99
CA ASN A 38 14.06 7.88 -27.70
C ASN A 38 14.26 7.56 -29.21
N PRO A 39 13.44 6.71 -29.83
CA PRO A 39 13.62 6.34 -31.24
C PRO A 39 13.40 7.51 -32.22
N GLU A 40 12.61 8.52 -31.85
CA GLU A 40 12.22 9.63 -32.72
C GLU A 40 13.14 10.86 -32.62
N LEU A 41 13.86 11.02 -31.50
CA LEU A 41 14.72 12.17 -31.21
C LEU A 41 16.01 11.77 -30.49
N ILE A 42 16.92 12.73 -30.27
CA ILE A 42 18.14 12.52 -29.46
C ILE A 42 18.22 13.56 -28.35
N GLY A 43 17.87 13.15 -27.12
CA GLY A 43 17.89 13.98 -25.92
C GLY A 43 16.72 14.96 -25.85
N TYR A 44 16.65 15.89 -26.80
CA TYR A 44 15.65 16.95 -26.84
C TYR A 44 15.04 17.14 -28.24
N PRO A 45 13.82 17.68 -28.36
CA PRO A 45 13.22 18.00 -29.65
C PRO A 45 14.13 18.89 -30.51
N LYS A 46 14.16 18.63 -31.83
CA LYS A 46 14.93 19.38 -32.84
C LYS A 46 16.46 19.30 -32.70
N LYS A 47 17.00 18.48 -31.79
CA LYS A 47 18.43 18.18 -31.75
C LYS A 47 18.78 17.09 -32.76
N THR A 48 19.97 17.18 -33.34
CA THR A 48 20.53 16.19 -34.28
C THR A 48 21.74 15.46 -33.71
N SER A 49 22.29 15.96 -32.60
CA SER A 49 23.40 15.36 -31.86
C SER A 49 23.30 15.69 -30.36
N LEU A 50 23.96 14.87 -29.54
CA LEU A 50 24.09 15.04 -28.11
C LEU A 50 25.51 14.61 -27.69
N LEU A 51 26.20 15.43 -26.90
CA LEU A 51 27.58 15.17 -26.44
C LEU A 51 28.55 14.77 -27.58
N GLY A 52 28.37 15.38 -28.75
CA GLY A 52 29.20 15.12 -29.95
C GLY A 52 28.85 13.84 -30.72
N VAL A 53 27.83 13.07 -30.29
CA VAL A 53 27.32 11.89 -31.00
C VAL A 53 26.08 12.27 -31.78
N SER A 54 26.06 12.00 -33.09
CA SER A 54 24.89 12.22 -33.93
C SER A 54 23.80 11.16 -33.68
N ARG A 55 22.56 11.48 -34.05
CA ARG A 55 21.46 10.50 -34.02
C ARG A 55 21.79 9.23 -34.81
N ALA A 56 22.41 9.37 -35.98
CA ALA A 56 22.76 8.22 -36.81
C ALA A 56 23.80 7.29 -36.14
N GLU A 57 24.77 7.87 -35.43
CA GLU A 57 25.75 7.09 -34.65
C GLU A 57 25.08 6.38 -33.47
N ARG A 58 24.20 7.06 -32.73
CA ARG A 58 23.41 6.44 -31.64
C ARG A 58 22.52 5.32 -32.16
N ASP A 59 21.81 5.54 -33.26
CA ASP A 59 20.89 4.55 -33.84
C ASP A 59 21.66 3.28 -34.29
N ALA A 60 22.89 3.44 -34.77
CA ALA A 60 23.79 2.34 -35.10
C ALA A 60 24.30 1.62 -33.84
N ASP A 61 24.78 2.35 -32.83
CA ASP A 61 25.24 1.82 -31.55
C ASP A 61 24.90 2.76 -30.38
N PRO A 62 23.86 2.45 -29.58
CA PRO A 62 23.43 3.32 -28.49
C PRO A 62 24.43 3.34 -27.32
N LEU A 63 25.30 2.33 -27.19
CA LEU A 63 26.29 2.27 -26.11
C LEU A 63 27.33 3.38 -26.23
N VAL A 64 27.63 3.84 -27.46
CA VAL A 64 28.55 4.97 -27.69
C VAL A 64 28.04 6.24 -27.02
N LEU A 65 26.74 6.52 -27.12
CA LEU A 65 26.14 7.68 -26.46
C LEU A 65 26.05 7.48 -24.94
N TRP A 66 25.70 6.28 -24.48
CA TRP A 66 25.67 5.99 -23.04
C TRP A 66 27.03 6.21 -22.37
N GLU A 67 28.11 5.74 -23.00
CA GLU A 67 29.46 5.93 -22.49
C GLU A 67 29.85 7.42 -22.45
N ARG A 68 29.42 8.21 -23.45
CA ARG A 68 29.62 9.67 -23.44
C ARG A 68 28.88 10.37 -22.31
N ILE A 69 27.67 9.91 -21.98
CA ILE A 69 26.92 10.42 -20.82
C ILE A 69 27.66 10.05 -19.53
N ARG A 70 28.04 8.79 -19.35
CA ARG A 70 28.70 8.27 -18.15
C ARG A 70 30.07 8.91 -17.87
N THR A 71 30.79 9.32 -18.92
CA THR A 71 32.15 9.89 -18.80
C THR A 71 32.18 11.42 -18.90
N ALA A 72 31.04 12.07 -19.08
CA ALA A 72 30.96 13.52 -19.08
C ALA A 72 31.31 14.10 -17.69
N PRO A 73 31.87 15.33 -17.62
CA PRO A 73 32.21 15.96 -16.34
C PRO A 73 30.98 16.14 -15.43
N GLY A 74 31.12 15.80 -14.14
CA GLY A 74 30.04 15.83 -13.16
C GLY A 74 29.20 14.54 -13.15
N LEU A 75 28.11 14.55 -12.39
CA LEU A 75 27.16 13.44 -12.35
C LEU A 75 26.15 13.59 -13.49
N ASN A 76 26.22 12.69 -14.47
CA ASN A 76 25.45 12.79 -15.70
C ASN A 76 24.42 11.66 -15.82
N GLY A 77 23.29 11.95 -16.44
CA GLY A 77 22.24 10.96 -16.57
C GLY A 77 21.19 11.31 -17.62
N CYS A 78 20.13 10.51 -17.66
CA CYS A 78 19.07 10.68 -18.64
C CYS A 78 17.73 10.12 -18.17
N ARG A 79 16.68 10.46 -18.90
CA ARG A 79 15.36 9.81 -18.83
C ARG A 79 15.31 8.62 -19.79
N TYR A 80 14.74 7.52 -19.32
CA TYR A 80 14.53 6.29 -20.09
C TYR A 80 13.09 5.81 -19.88
N PHE A 81 12.35 5.58 -20.97
CA PHE A 81 10.98 5.06 -20.94
C PHE A 81 10.91 3.62 -21.50
N HIS A 82 9.83 2.89 -21.24
CA HIS A 82 9.70 1.48 -21.66
C HIS A 82 9.87 1.25 -23.17
N ASP A 83 9.54 2.26 -24.00
CA ASP A 83 9.58 2.23 -25.46
C ASP A 83 10.88 2.79 -26.06
N HIS A 84 11.87 3.12 -25.22
CA HIS A 84 13.19 3.54 -25.66
C HIS A 84 14.04 2.34 -26.13
N ASP A 85 15.19 2.63 -26.73
CA ASP A 85 16.07 1.61 -27.31
C ASP A 85 16.51 0.56 -26.27
N ALA A 86 15.88 -0.61 -26.31
CA ALA A 86 16.11 -1.69 -25.35
C ALA A 86 17.56 -2.21 -25.32
N ARG A 87 18.37 -1.95 -26.37
CA ARG A 87 19.77 -2.41 -26.45
C ARG A 87 20.68 -1.78 -25.39
N VAL A 88 20.30 -0.61 -24.83
CA VAL A 88 21.09 0.08 -23.79
C VAL A 88 20.61 -0.24 -22.37
N LEU A 89 19.42 -0.81 -22.22
CA LEU A 89 18.75 -0.95 -20.93
C LEU A 89 19.56 -1.78 -19.93
N SER A 90 20.13 -2.91 -20.37
CA SER A 90 20.99 -3.75 -19.52
C SER A 90 22.25 -3.01 -19.07
N ALA A 91 22.85 -2.19 -19.94
CA ALA A 91 24.04 -1.40 -19.59
C ALA A 91 23.78 -0.38 -18.47
N MET A 92 22.53 0.08 -18.32
CA MET A 92 22.12 0.94 -17.20
C MET A 92 21.73 0.10 -15.98
N LEU A 93 20.91 -0.93 -16.18
CA LEU A 93 20.36 -1.74 -15.09
C LEU A 93 21.43 -2.55 -14.37
N ASP A 94 22.34 -3.17 -15.10
CA ASP A 94 23.32 -4.10 -14.55
C ASP A 94 24.52 -3.38 -13.92
N ASP A 95 24.73 -2.09 -14.21
CA ASP A 95 25.85 -1.31 -13.68
C ASP A 95 25.58 -0.77 -12.26
N PRO A 96 26.21 -1.31 -11.19
CA PRO A 96 26.00 -0.84 -9.82
C PRO A 96 26.46 0.60 -9.57
N ARG A 97 27.24 1.20 -10.48
CA ARG A 97 27.67 2.60 -10.41
C ARG A 97 26.73 3.56 -11.13
N CYS A 98 25.75 3.05 -11.86
CA CYS A 98 24.64 3.84 -12.39
C CYS A 98 23.51 3.89 -11.35
N ALA A 99 23.16 5.08 -10.87
CA ALA A 99 22.01 5.27 -9.99
C ALA A 99 20.69 5.05 -10.74
N LYS A 100 19.78 4.28 -10.13
CA LYS A 100 18.42 4.05 -10.66
C LYS A 100 17.42 4.91 -9.91
N ILE A 101 16.76 5.81 -10.61
CA ILE A 101 15.64 6.59 -10.10
C ILE A 101 14.39 6.07 -10.80
N VAL A 102 13.40 5.62 -10.04
CA VAL A 102 12.13 5.12 -10.59
C VAL A 102 11.05 6.14 -10.27
N LEU A 103 10.58 6.85 -11.30
CA LEU A 103 9.53 7.85 -11.19
C LEU A 103 8.18 7.26 -11.58
N THR A 104 7.23 7.28 -10.64
CA THR A 104 5.86 6.78 -10.86
C THR A 104 4.83 7.90 -10.82
N ARG A 105 3.65 7.64 -11.38
CA ARG A 105 2.47 8.49 -11.23
C ARG A 105 1.23 7.61 -11.28
N ASN A 106 0.11 8.10 -10.75
CA ASN A 106 -1.18 7.48 -10.96
C ASN A 106 -1.45 7.22 -12.46
N PRO A 107 -1.59 5.95 -12.91
CA PRO A 107 -1.69 5.58 -14.32
C PRO A 107 -2.88 6.23 -15.05
N ILE A 108 -4.02 6.43 -14.37
CA ILE A 108 -5.18 7.06 -15.00
C ILE A 108 -4.93 8.55 -15.27
N GLU A 109 -4.22 9.22 -14.36
CA GLU A 109 -3.88 10.64 -14.56
C GLU A 109 -2.87 10.83 -15.68
N SER A 110 -1.83 9.98 -15.75
CA SER A 110 -0.86 10.03 -16.84
C SER A 110 -1.52 9.72 -18.18
N TYR A 111 -2.42 8.73 -18.21
CA TYR A 111 -3.16 8.34 -19.41
C TYR A 111 -4.08 9.47 -19.92
N VAL A 112 -4.95 10.02 -19.07
CA VAL A 112 -5.82 11.14 -19.47
C VAL A 112 -5.00 12.34 -19.88
N SER A 113 -3.88 12.62 -19.19
CA SER A 113 -2.97 13.68 -19.61
C SER A 113 -2.32 13.41 -20.96
N LEU A 114 -2.02 12.16 -21.31
CA LEU A 114 -1.45 11.77 -22.60
C LEU A 114 -2.49 11.94 -23.71
N GLN A 115 -3.73 11.52 -23.47
CA GLN A 115 -4.84 11.69 -24.41
C GLN A 115 -5.12 13.17 -24.72
N ILE A 116 -5.12 14.04 -23.70
CA ILE A 116 -5.25 15.49 -23.89
C ILE A 116 -4.08 16.06 -24.70
N ALA A 117 -2.85 15.62 -24.43
CA ALA A 117 -1.67 16.08 -25.17
C ALA A 117 -1.75 15.68 -26.65
N ARG A 118 -2.18 14.45 -26.95
CA ARG A 118 -2.43 13.97 -28.32
C ARG A 118 -3.51 14.80 -29.02
N ALA A 119 -4.62 15.07 -28.33
CA ALA A 119 -5.74 15.86 -28.88
C ALA A 119 -5.37 17.33 -29.15
N THR A 120 -4.52 17.93 -28.31
CA THR A 120 -4.18 19.38 -28.37
C THR A 120 -2.88 19.69 -29.12
N GLY A 121 -2.04 18.66 -29.34
CA GLY A 121 -0.65 18.79 -29.79
C GLY A 121 0.26 19.47 -28.76
N GLN A 122 -0.19 19.61 -27.50
CA GLN A 122 0.53 20.35 -26.46
C GLN A 122 1.21 19.39 -25.47
N TRP A 123 2.53 19.22 -25.64
CA TRP A 123 3.35 18.31 -24.83
C TRP A 123 4.03 18.97 -23.62
N LYS A 124 4.33 20.28 -23.71
CA LYS A 124 4.96 21.09 -22.65
C LYS A 124 4.21 22.42 -22.46
N LEU A 125 3.98 22.84 -21.22
CA LEU A 125 3.44 24.16 -20.86
C LEU A 125 4.52 24.94 -20.09
N GLY A 126 5.00 26.04 -20.68
CA GLY A 126 5.92 26.97 -20.00
C GLY A 126 5.21 28.18 -19.39
N ASP A 127 3.99 28.50 -19.84
CA ASP A 127 3.19 29.64 -19.38
C ASP A 127 1.72 29.23 -19.32
N ALA A 128 1.07 29.44 -18.17
CA ALA A 128 -0.33 29.11 -17.92
C ALA A 128 -1.29 29.78 -18.93
N ARG A 129 -0.93 30.94 -19.48
CA ARG A 129 -1.76 31.70 -20.44
C ARG A 129 -1.93 31.00 -21.80
N ASN A 130 -0.99 30.14 -22.17
CA ASN A 130 -0.98 29.40 -23.45
C ASN A 130 -1.64 28.01 -23.32
N ARG A 131 -2.45 27.80 -22.28
CA ARG A 131 -3.10 26.52 -22.00
C ARG A 131 -4.24 26.28 -22.98
N LYS A 132 -4.20 25.15 -23.69
CA LYS A 132 -5.35 24.65 -24.45
C LYS A 132 -6.15 23.68 -23.58
N ALA A 133 -7.30 24.13 -23.08
CA ALA A 133 -8.23 23.23 -22.41
C ALA A 133 -8.89 22.33 -23.46
N ALA A 134 -8.72 21.01 -23.32
CA ALA A 134 -9.43 20.04 -24.13
C ALA A 134 -9.92 18.91 -23.23
N ARG A 135 -11.14 18.45 -23.50
CA ARG A 135 -11.68 17.22 -22.91
C ARG A 135 -11.42 16.08 -23.87
N THR A 136 -11.10 14.92 -23.33
CA THR A 136 -10.86 13.71 -24.12
C THR A 136 -11.87 12.62 -23.76
N ALA A 137 -12.20 11.77 -24.74
CA ALA A 137 -12.87 10.52 -24.43
C ALA A 137 -11.84 9.55 -23.82
N PHE A 138 -12.30 8.78 -22.83
CA PHE A 138 -11.59 7.65 -22.25
C PHE A 138 -11.87 6.40 -23.09
N ASP A 139 -10.82 5.69 -23.49
CA ASP A 139 -10.90 4.39 -24.16
C ASP A 139 -10.41 3.31 -23.19
N ALA A 140 -11.32 2.40 -22.84
CA ALA A 140 -11.05 1.33 -21.91
C ALA A 140 -9.95 0.38 -22.40
N ALA A 141 -10.02 -0.06 -23.66
CA ALA A 141 -9.10 -1.06 -24.19
C ALA A 141 -7.68 -0.50 -24.37
N ASP A 142 -7.60 0.76 -24.82
CA ASP A 142 -6.34 1.51 -24.92
C ASP A 142 -5.73 1.73 -23.53
N PHE A 143 -6.54 2.09 -22.52
CA PHE A 143 -6.07 2.22 -21.14
C PHE A 143 -5.59 0.89 -20.53
N GLU A 144 -6.30 -0.22 -20.78
CA GLU A 144 -5.91 -1.57 -20.35
C GLU A 144 -4.54 -1.97 -20.91
N THR A 145 -4.34 -1.72 -22.21
CA THR A 145 -3.07 -1.99 -22.90
C THR A 145 -1.95 -1.14 -22.30
N HIS A 146 -2.20 0.17 -22.18
CA HIS A 146 -1.26 1.11 -21.57
C HIS A 146 -0.87 0.70 -20.15
N LEU A 147 -1.86 0.33 -19.32
CA LEU A 147 -1.62 -0.10 -17.95
C LEU A 147 -0.78 -1.39 -17.89
N ALA A 148 -1.03 -2.35 -18.78
CA ALA A 148 -0.28 -3.60 -18.85
C ALA A 148 1.19 -3.37 -19.23
N GLU A 149 1.46 -2.48 -20.19
CA GLU A 149 2.82 -2.09 -20.59
C GLU A 149 3.57 -1.45 -19.42
N LEU A 150 2.95 -0.48 -18.75
CA LEU A 150 3.51 0.20 -17.59
C LEU A 150 3.84 -0.79 -16.46
N GLN A 151 2.92 -1.69 -16.14
CA GLN A 151 3.11 -2.69 -15.10
C GLN A 151 4.19 -3.71 -15.48
N GLY A 152 4.21 -4.17 -16.73
CA GLY A 152 5.21 -5.09 -17.24
C GLY A 152 6.63 -4.53 -17.12
N PHE A 153 6.81 -3.26 -17.49
CA PHE A 153 8.10 -2.58 -17.36
C PHE A 153 8.53 -2.47 -15.89
N GLN A 154 7.62 -2.06 -14.98
CA GLN A 154 7.93 -1.99 -13.55
C GLN A 154 8.28 -3.35 -12.93
N VAL A 155 7.59 -4.42 -13.31
CA VAL A 155 7.90 -5.79 -12.87
C VAL A 155 9.30 -6.18 -13.32
N MET A 156 9.65 -5.90 -14.58
CA MET A 156 10.96 -6.18 -15.14
C MET A 156 12.06 -5.41 -14.38
N LEU A 157 11.89 -4.10 -14.17
CA LEU A 157 12.84 -3.28 -13.41
C LEU A 157 13.06 -3.83 -11.99
N MET A 158 11.96 -4.13 -11.28
CA MET A 158 12.02 -4.68 -9.92
C MET A 158 12.77 -6.02 -9.90
N HIS A 159 12.46 -6.93 -10.83
CA HIS A 159 13.13 -8.22 -10.91
C HIS A 159 14.62 -8.07 -11.23
N ALA A 160 15.00 -7.21 -12.17
CA ALA A 160 16.40 -6.95 -12.52
C ALA A 160 17.20 -6.41 -11.32
N LEU A 161 16.64 -5.45 -10.57
CA LEU A 161 17.27 -4.92 -9.36
C LEU A 161 17.41 -5.98 -8.27
N GLN A 162 16.39 -6.82 -8.07
CA GLN A 162 16.43 -7.92 -7.10
C GLN A 162 17.50 -8.97 -7.44
N VAL A 163 17.60 -9.37 -8.70
CA VAL A 163 18.57 -10.39 -9.15
C VAL A 163 20.00 -9.84 -9.07
N SER A 164 20.20 -8.57 -9.39
CA SER A 164 21.53 -7.93 -9.34
C SER A 164 21.92 -7.42 -7.94
N GLY A 165 21.03 -7.53 -6.94
CA GLY A 165 21.28 -7.04 -5.58
C GLY A 165 21.35 -5.51 -5.47
N GLN A 166 20.75 -4.80 -6.42
CA GLN A 166 20.74 -3.34 -6.49
C GLN A 166 19.44 -2.77 -5.92
N SER A 167 19.44 -1.46 -5.65
CA SER A 167 18.26 -0.71 -5.21
C SER A 167 18.08 0.54 -6.08
N ALA A 168 16.87 1.09 -6.07
CA ALA A 168 16.52 2.32 -6.76
C ALA A 168 15.94 3.34 -5.78
N PHE A 169 16.10 4.62 -6.10
CA PHE A 169 15.36 5.70 -5.44
C PHE A 169 13.98 5.79 -6.09
N TYR A 170 12.95 5.41 -5.35
CA TYR A 170 11.57 5.53 -5.79
C TYR A 170 11.03 6.91 -5.43
N ILE A 171 10.39 7.55 -6.39
CA ILE A 171 9.78 8.88 -6.25
C ILE A 171 8.51 8.91 -7.08
N ASP A 172 7.44 9.52 -6.59
CA ASP A 172 6.23 9.74 -7.38
C ASP A 172 6.11 11.21 -7.85
N TYR A 173 5.03 11.51 -8.58
CA TYR A 173 4.81 12.82 -9.17
C TYR A 173 4.59 13.92 -8.11
N GLU A 174 3.93 13.56 -7.02
CA GLU A 174 3.64 14.42 -5.88
C GLU A 174 4.93 14.69 -5.09
N ASP A 175 5.70 13.64 -4.79
CA ASP A 175 7.01 13.70 -4.13
C ASP A 175 8.04 14.50 -4.95
N ALA A 176 7.99 14.43 -6.28
CA ALA A 176 8.84 15.23 -7.16
C ALA A 176 8.57 16.74 -7.08
N GLN A 177 7.50 17.16 -6.40
CA GLN A 177 7.19 18.56 -6.07
C GLN A 177 7.57 18.92 -4.62
N ASP A 178 8.13 18.00 -3.84
CA ASP A 178 8.59 18.27 -2.48
C ASP A 178 10.10 18.57 -2.46
N LEU A 179 10.45 19.78 -1.99
CA LEU A 179 11.83 20.25 -1.90
C LEU A 179 12.70 19.36 -0.98
N ALA A 180 12.13 18.82 0.10
CA ALA A 180 12.84 17.93 1.01
C ALA A 180 13.15 16.59 0.35
N VAL A 181 12.20 16.03 -0.42
CA VAL A 181 12.41 14.78 -1.15
C VAL A 181 13.47 14.95 -2.24
N LEU A 182 13.42 16.03 -3.02
CA LEU A 182 14.44 16.32 -4.04
C LEU A 182 15.84 16.49 -3.44
N ASN A 183 15.95 17.13 -2.27
CA ASN A 183 17.22 17.24 -1.54
C ASN A 183 17.66 15.90 -0.93
N GLY A 184 16.72 15.02 -0.58
CA GLY A 184 16.99 13.62 -0.21
C GLY A 184 17.54 12.81 -1.39
N LEU A 185 16.99 13.00 -2.59
CA LEU A 185 17.50 12.42 -3.83
C LEU A 185 18.93 12.92 -4.12
N ALA A 186 19.19 14.23 -4.00
CA ALA A 186 20.53 14.78 -4.16
C ALA A 186 21.54 14.17 -3.18
N ALA A 187 21.15 13.98 -1.91
CA ALA A 187 21.97 13.32 -0.91
C ALA A 187 22.24 11.83 -1.25
N TRP A 188 21.21 11.11 -1.70
CA TRP A 188 21.34 9.71 -2.13
C TRP A 188 22.25 9.56 -3.34
N LEU A 189 22.18 10.49 -4.30
CA LEU A 189 23.09 10.56 -5.46
C LEU A 189 24.53 10.92 -5.08
N GLY A 190 24.80 11.30 -3.83
CA GLY A 190 26.13 11.70 -3.37
C GLY A 190 26.55 13.09 -3.84
N VAL A 191 25.60 13.94 -4.25
CA VAL A 191 25.84 15.30 -4.73
C VAL A 191 25.82 16.27 -3.55
N GLU A 192 26.70 17.28 -3.53
CA GLU A 192 26.74 18.30 -2.46
C GLU A 192 25.69 19.40 -2.63
N GLY A 193 25.36 19.77 -3.88
CA GLY A 193 24.38 20.80 -4.19
C GLY A 193 22.99 20.53 -3.60
N ARG A 194 22.28 21.59 -3.21
CA ARG A 194 20.92 21.52 -2.65
C ARG A 194 20.02 22.56 -3.30
N LEU A 195 18.76 22.19 -3.50
CA LEU A 195 17.73 23.09 -4.02
C LEU A 195 17.19 23.95 -2.88
N SER A 196 17.08 25.26 -3.12
CA SER A 196 16.44 26.23 -2.22
C SER A 196 15.00 26.54 -2.61
N ALA A 197 14.60 26.21 -3.84
CA ALA A 197 13.26 26.36 -4.38
C ALA A 197 13.01 25.35 -5.52
N LEU A 198 11.74 25.09 -5.81
CA LEU A 198 11.34 24.28 -6.97
C LEU A 198 11.60 25.03 -8.28
N PRO A 199 11.79 24.30 -9.41
CA PRO A 199 11.90 24.93 -10.73
C PRO A 199 10.65 25.77 -11.05
N SER A 200 10.84 27.07 -11.27
CA SER A 200 9.75 28.00 -11.62
C SER A 200 9.22 27.81 -13.05
N SER A 201 9.90 27.02 -13.87
CA SER A 201 9.67 26.91 -15.31
C SER A 201 8.60 25.90 -15.76
N LEU A 202 7.96 25.19 -14.82
CA LEU A 202 7.02 24.11 -15.15
C LEU A 202 5.68 24.31 -14.46
N VAL A 203 4.70 24.73 -15.27
CA VAL A 203 3.31 24.90 -14.85
C VAL A 203 2.56 23.57 -15.04
N VAL A 204 1.79 23.17 -14.03
CA VAL A 204 0.88 22.01 -14.12
C VAL A 204 -0.06 22.21 -15.30
N GLN A 205 -0.01 21.30 -16.27
CA GLN A 205 -0.67 21.51 -17.57
C GLN A 205 -2.19 21.39 -17.47
N ASN A 206 -2.65 20.36 -16.75
CA ASN A 206 -4.05 20.01 -16.58
C ASN A 206 -4.31 19.85 -15.08
N PRO A 207 -4.51 20.92 -14.30
CA PRO A 207 -4.75 20.84 -12.85
C PRO A 207 -6.19 20.43 -12.49
N GLU A 208 -7.12 20.41 -13.45
CA GLU A 208 -8.55 20.13 -13.22
C GLU A 208 -8.79 18.71 -12.66
N ALA A 209 -9.97 18.43 -12.13
CA ALA A 209 -10.35 17.06 -11.77
C ALA A 209 -10.53 16.18 -13.02
N LEU A 210 -10.43 14.85 -12.87
CA LEU A 210 -10.64 13.91 -14.00
C LEU A 210 -12.05 14.04 -14.60
N GLU A 211 -13.07 14.30 -13.77
CA GLU A 211 -14.47 14.52 -14.18
C GLU A 211 -14.61 15.69 -15.17
N GLU A 212 -13.78 16.72 -15.03
CA GLU A 212 -13.79 17.90 -15.89
C GLU A 212 -13.02 17.65 -17.20
N LYS A 213 -12.05 16.73 -17.20
CA LYS A 213 -11.17 16.41 -18.33
C LYS A 213 -11.70 15.32 -19.24
N VAL A 214 -12.54 14.43 -18.72
CA VAL A 214 -13.03 13.26 -19.45
C VAL A 214 -14.47 13.48 -19.89
N THR A 215 -14.78 13.25 -21.16
CA THR A 215 -16.14 13.45 -21.69
C THR A 215 -17.12 12.34 -21.31
N ASN A 216 -16.64 11.10 -21.20
CA ASN A 216 -17.37 9.89 -20.80
C ASN A 216 -16.93 9.40 -19.41
N PHE A 217 -16.87 10.30 -18.42
CA PHE A 217 -16.39 9.98 -17.06
C PHE A 217 -17.12 8.78 -16.40
N PRO A 218 -18.45 8.61 -16.49
CA PRO A 218 -19.12 7.42 -15.93
C PRO A 218 -18.68 6.09 -16.56
N GLU A 219 -18.33 6.09 -17.85
CA GLU A 219 -17.80 4.90 -18.54
C GLU A 219 -16.37 4.60 -18.09
N MET A 220 -15.56 5.65 -17.90
CA MET A 220 -14.24 5.53 -17.28
C MET A 220 -14.36 4.95 -15.86
N GLU A 221 -15.25 5.47 -15.01
CA GLU A 221 -15.48 4.93 -13.67
C GLU A 221 -15.92 3.46 -13.71
N ALA A 222 -16.86 3.09 -14.58
CA ALA A 222 -17.30 1.71 -14.73
C ALA A 222 -16.18 0.79 -15.24
N SER A 223 -15.32 1.30 -16.13
CA SER A 223 -14.17 0.57 -16.63
C SER A 223 -13.09 0.39 -15.56
N LEU A 224 -12.74 1.46 -14.85
CA LEU A 224 -11.81 1.43 -13.72
C LEU A 224 -12.34 0.54 -12.61
N ALA A 225 -13.64 0.51 -12.33
CA ALA A 225 -14.23 -0.42 -11.36
C ALA A 225 -14.12 -1.90 -11.79
N ARG A 226 -13.98 -2.18 -13.09
CA ARG A 226 -13.74 -3.54 -13.63
C ARG A 226 -12.24 -3.88 -13.68
N MET A 227 -11.40 -2.91 -14.01
CA MET A 227 -9.94 -3.05 -14.12
C MET A 227 -9.24 -3.02 -12.77
N ASP A 228 -9.78 -2.26 -11.82
CA ASP A 228 -9.24 -2.04 -10.49
C ASP A 228 -10.27 -2.43 -9.44
N ARG A 229 -10.29 -3.73 -9.17
CA ARG A 229 -10.81 -4.24 -7.91
C ARG A 229 -9.73 -4.80 -7.01
N PHE A 230 -8.45 -4.51 -7.27
CA PHE A 230 -7.40 -4.31 -6.29
C PHE A 230 -5.99 -4.36 -6.90
N ASN A 231 -5.44 -3.19 -7.20
CA ASN A 231 -4.00 -2.92 -7.08
C ASN A 231 -3.55 -2.74 -5.60
N LEU A 232 -4.31 -3.32 -4.66
CA LEU A 232 -4.04 -3.38 -3.21
C LEU A 232 -2.83 -4.25 -2.86
N SER A 233 -2.25 -4.93 -3.85
CA SER A 233 -0.97 -5.62 -3.74
C SER A 233 0.23 -4.66 -3.83
N ARG A 234 0.01 -3.39 -4.24
CA ARG A 234 1.09 -2.43 -4.51
C ARG A 234 0.93 -1.03 -3.92
N THR A 235 -0.20 -0.65 -3.31
CA THR A 235 -0.10 0.33 -2.21
C THR A 235 0.82 -0.31 -1.19
N PRO A 236 1.96 0.31 -0.81
CA PRO A 236 2.77 -0.26 0.25
C PRO A 236 1.84 -0.47 1.44
N ASN A 237 1.65 -1.72 1.84
CA ASN A 237 0.93 -2.00 3.06
C ASN A 237 1.82 -1.48 4.18
N PHE A 238 1.56 -0.24 4.61
CA PHE A 238 2.29 0.40 5.69
C PHE A 238 1.93 -0.22 7.05
N GLU A 239 0.84 -0.99 7.12
CA GLU A 239 0.57 -1.80 8.31
C GLU A 239 1.69 -2.87 8.45
N PRO A 240 2.39 -2.90 9.60
CA PRO A 240 3.49 -3.84 9.81
C PRO A 240 3.07 -5.29 9.61
N ARG A 241 3.92 -6.08 8.94
CA ARG A 241 3.72 -7.53 8.83
C ARG A 241 3.62 -8.16 10.22
N ARG A 242 2.62 -9.00 10.43
CA ARG A 242 2.43 -9.73 11.69
C ARG A 242 3.18 -11.05 11.67
N GLY A 243 3.69 -11.46 12.84
CA GLY A 243 4.11 -12.84 13.06
C GLY A 243 2.91 -13.78 13.27
N PRO A 244 3.13 -15.10 13.31
CA PRO A 244 2.06 -16.10 13.40
C PRO A 244 1.33 -16.16 14.75
N ASN A 245 1.86 -15.52 15.79
CA ASN A 245 1.28 -15.49 17.15
C ASN A 245 0.94 -16.89 17.73
N VAL A 246 1.83 -17.88 17.49
CA VAL A 246 1.67 -19.29 17.90
C VAL A 246 1.30 -19.48 19.39
N PRO A 247 1.85 -18.73 20.36
CA PRO A 247 1.47 -18.88 21.76
C PRO A 247 -0.03 -18.66 22.03
N GLY A 248 -0.71 -17.90 21.18
CA GLY A 248 -2.15 -17.69 21.30
C GLY A 248 -3.01 -18.82 20.74
N PHE A 249 -2.45 -19.84 20.08
CA PHE A 249 -3.25 -20.91 19.50
C PHE A 249 -3.73 -21.88 20.57
N ILE A 250 -4.91 -22.45 20.35
CA ILE A 250 -5.56 -23.38 21.28
C ILE A 250 -5.90 -24.66 20.51
N GLY A 251 -5.24 -25.76 20.86
CA GLY A 251 -5.48 -27.08 20.28
C GLY A 251 -6.44 -27.87 21.15
N SER A 252 -7.25 -28.73 20.55
CA SER A 252 -8.06 -29.74 21.23
C SER A 252 -7.57 -31.14 20.84
N GLU A 253 -7.60 -32.11 21.75
CA GLU A 253 -7.29 -33.53 21.45
C GLU A 253 -8.14 -34.11 20.31
N ALA A 254 -9.29 -33.49 20.00
CA ALA A 254 -10.09 -33.80 18.81
C ALA A 254 -9.42 -33.42 17.47
N GLY A 255 -8.19 -32.92 17.47
CA GLY A 255 -7.48 -32.50 16.25
C GLY A 255 -7.96 -31.16 15.69
N LEU A 256 -8.62 -30.31 16.50
CA LEU A 256 -8.98 -28.95 16.11
C LEU A 256 -7.99 -27.93 16.67
N LEU A 257 -7.61 -26.94 15.85
CA LEU A 257 -6.69 -25.87 16.22
C LEU A 257 -7.33 -24.49 16.00
N TYR A 258 -7.67 -23.80 17.08
CA TYR A 258 -8.17 -22.44 17.04
C TYR A 258 -7.04 -21.41 17.00
N MET A 259 -7.15 -20.49 16.06
CA MET A 259 -6.18 -19.42 15.77
C MET A 259 -6.85 -18.06 16.01
N PRO A 260 -6.80 -17.50 17.23
CA PRO A 260 -7.62 -16.34 17.62
C PRO A 260 -7.22 -15.01 16.98
N LEU A 261 -8.22 -14.25 16.53
CA LEU A 261 -8.10 -12.83 16.15
C LEU A 261 -8.47 -11.93 17.34
N ARG A 262 -7.46 -11.30 17.97
CA ARG A 262 -7.65 -10.36 19.11
C ARG A 262 -8.29 -9.06 18.63
N PRO A 263 -9.20 -8.40 19.36
CA PRO A 263 -9.66 -8.73 20.70
C PRO A 263 -10.60 -9.93 20.64
N THR A 264 -10.36 -10.92 21.49
CA THR A 264 -11.23 -12.11 21.56
C THR A 264 -12.12 -12.06 22.77
N ALA A 265 -13.40 -12.34 22.55
CA ALA A 265 -14.33 -12.81 23.57
C ALA A 265 -14.58 -14.31 23.33
N ASP A 266 -13.52 -15.11 23.43
CA ASP A 266 -13.49 -16.52 23.02
C ASP A 266 -13.91 -17.51 24.11
N GLY A 267 -14.46 -17.04 25.23
CA GLY A 267 -14.97 -17.91 26.31
C GLY A 267 -15.90 -19.03 25.82
N PRO A 268 -16.96 -18.72 25.04
CA PRO A 268 -17.83 -19.74 24.45
C PRO A 268 -17.12 -20.69 23.49
N LEU A 269 -16.19 -20.18 22.67
CA LEU A 269 -15.39 -20.98 21.74
C LEU A 269 -14.47 -21.96 22.47
N ARG A 270 -13.83 -21.50 23.55
CA ARG A 270 -12.98 -22.32 24.41
C ARG A 270 -13.80 -23.40 25.13
N ALA A 271 -14.99 -23.06 25.62
CA ALA A 271 -15.89 -24.03 26.23
C ALA A 271 -16.34 -25.10 25.21
N TRP A 272 -16.66 -24.69 23.98
CA TRP A 272 -17.02 -25.60 22.90
C TRP A 272 -15.85 -26.51 22.49
N LEU A 273 -14.65 -25.97 22.31
CA LEU A 273 -13.43 -26.76 22.04
C LEU A 273 -13.11 -27.74 23.18
N GLY A 274 -13.31 -27.31 24.42
CA GLY A 274 -13.11 -28.14 25.61
C GLY A 274 -14.12 -29.28 25.72
N GLY A 275 -15.32 -29.09 25.16
CA GLY A 275 -16.33 -30.14 25.03
C GLY A 275 -15.95 -31.24 24.03
N LEU A 276 -15.01 -30.98 23.12
CA LEU A 276 -14.49 -31.94 22.16
C LEU A 276 -13.28 -32.72 22.68
N GLY A 277 -12.59 -32.22 23.70
CA GLY A 277 -11.39 -32.84 24.24
C GLY A 277 -10.56 -31.87 25.09
N ALA A 278 -9.55 -32.40 25.76
CA ALA A 278 -8.64 -31.58 26.56
C ALA A 278 -7.95 -30.52 25.69
N LEU A 279 -7.79 -29.31 26.24
CA LEU A 279 -7.16 -28.20 25.54
C LEU A 279 -5.65 -28.19 25.78
N THR A 280 -4.90 -27.90 24.71
CA THR A 280 -3.48 -27.59 24.76
C THR A 280 -3.29 -26.12 24.37
N GLU A 281 -2.57 -25.38 25.20
CA GLU A 281 -2.34 -23.93 25.06
C GLU A 281 -0.85 -23.60 25.15
N ASP A 282 -0.51 -22.31 25.05
CA ASP A 282 0.86 -21.80 25.20
C ASP A 282 1.89 -22.46 24.27
N PHE A 283 1.47 -22.70 23.02
CA PHE A 283 2.35 -23.33 22.05
C PHE A 283 3.61 -22.50 21.77
N SER A 284 4.74 -23.18 21.70
CA SER A 284 5.89 -22.75 20.91
C SER A 284 5.77 -23.29 19.49
N GLN A 285 6.55 -22.77 18.54
CA GLN A 285 6.60 -23.36 17.18
C GLN A 285 6.99 -24.84 17.20
N LYS A 286 7.85 -25.25 18.15
CA LYS A 286 8.27 -26.64 18.30
C LYS A 286 7.13 -27.52 18.80
N THR A 287 6.44 -27.10 19.87
CA THR A 287 5.35 -27.88 20.45
C THR A 287 4.12 -27.92 19.54
N LEU A 288 3.85 -26.86 18.77
CA LEU A 288 2.82 -26.88 17.74
C LEU A 288 3.13 -27.91 16.64
N ARG A 289 4.37 -27.97 16.14
CA ARG A 289 4.78 -28.99 15.15
C ARG A 289 4.64 -30.40 15.70
N GLN A 290 4.94 -30.61 16.98
CA GLN A 290 4.76 -31.90 17.64
C GLN A 290 3.27 -32.26 17.75
N TRP A 291 2.43 -31.34 18.21
CA TRP A 291 0.98 -31.52 18.29
C TRP A 291 0.40 -31.89 16.92
N LYS A 292 0.77 -31.17 15.86
CA LYS A 292 0.34 -31.46 14.48
C LYS A 292 0.72 -32.87 13.99
N ARG A 293 1.88 -33.39 14.40
CA ARG A 293 2.31 -34.76 14.06
C ARG A 293 1.55 -35.83 14.84
N GLN A 294 1.12 -35.51 16.05
CA GLN A 294 0.30 -36.39 16.89
C GLN A 294 -1.18 -36.38 16.47
N HIS A 295 -1.61 -35.38 15.70
CA HIS A 295 -2.97 -35.25 15.17
C HIS A 295 -2.99 -35.20 13.62
N PRO A 296 -2.70 -36.31 12.92
CA PRO A 296 -2.87 -36.38 11.47
C PRO A 296 -4.32 -36.06 11.06
N GLY A 297 -4.50 -35.22 10.05
CA GLY A 297 -5.83 -34.75 9.63
C GLY A 297 -6.40 -33.59 10.44
N HIS A 298 -5.61 -33.00 11.37
CA HIS A 298 -6.05 -31.83 12.13
C HIS A 298 -6.60 -30.71 11.25
N ARG A 299 -7.59 -29.99 11.78
CA ARG A 299 -8.21 -28.83 11.13
C ARG A 299 -8.03 -27.59 11.97
N SER A 300 -7.57 -26.54 11.34
CA SER A 300 -7.36 -25.24 11.95
C SER A 300 -8.44 -24.25 11.54
N PHE A 301 -8.80 -23.32 12.43
CA PHE A 301 -9.80 -22.32 12.10
C PHE A 301 -9.57 -21.01 12.84
N THR A 302 -10.17 -19.96 12.31
CA THR A 302 -10.28 -18.65 12.95
C THR A 302 -11.71 -18.14 12.82
N VAL A 303 -12.06 -17.12 13.61
CA VAL A 303 -13.38 -16.47 13.56
C VAL A 303 -13.19 -14.98 13.26
N LEU A 304 -13.76 -14.53 12.14
CA LEU A 304 -13.81 -13.13 11.75
C LEU A 304 -14.92 -12.39 12.49
N ARG A 305 -14.62 -11.15 12.86
CA ARG A 305 -15.52 -10.20 13.49
C ARG A 305 -15.76 -9.01 12.57
N HIS A 306 -16.93 -8.40 12.66
CA HIS A 306 -17.19 -7.16 11.92
C HIS A 306 -16.17 -6.06 12.29
N PRO A 307 -15.56 -5.34 11.34
CA PRO A 307 -14.49 -4.39 11.63
C PRO A 307 -14.90 -3.26 12.60
N LEU A 308 -16.14 -2.74 12.49
CA LEU A 308 -16.66 -1.75 13.45
C LEU A 308 -16.74 -2.31 14.88
N LEU A 309 -17.31 -3.51 15.05
CA LEU A 309 -17.40 -4.15 16.38
C LEU A 309 -16.02 -4.46 16.95
N ARG A 310 -15.07 -4.88 16.09
CA ARG A 310 -13.68 -5.09 16.46
C ARG A 310 -13.03 -3.81 16.99
N ALA A 311 -13.18 -2.69 16.27
CA ALA A 311 -12.67 -1.39 16.70
C ALA A 311 -13.31 -0.93 18.02
N HIS A 312 -14.62 -1.16 18.16
CA HIS A 312 -15.38 -0.84 19.37
C HIS A 312 -14.86 -1.60 20.60
N LEU A 313 -14.58 -2.90 20.47
CA LEU A 313 -13.99 -3.68 21.56
C LEU A 313 -12.54 -3.29 21.86
N ALA A 314 -11.76 -2.94 20.84
CA ALA A 314 -10.42 -2.39 21.05
C ALA A 314 -10.46 -1.06 21.83
N PHE A 315 -11.42 -0.19 21.49
CA PHE A 315 -11.66 1.07 22.19
C PHE A 315 -12.06 0.85 23.66
N ALA A 316 -12.93 -0.13 23.92
CA ALA A 316 -13.29 -0.53 25.28
C ALA A 316 -12.07 -1.07 26.07
N ALA A 317 -11.24 -1.90 25.42
CA ALA A 317 -10.04 -2.48 26.03
C ALA A 317 -8.98 -1.42 26.37
N VAL A 318 -8.75 -0.44 25.49
CA VAL A 318 -7.83 0.70 25.74
C VAL A 318 -8.19 1.46 27.02
N GLN A 319 -9.48 1.54 27.35
CA GLN A 319 -9.95 2.23 28.54
C GLN A 319 -9.90 1.37 29.81
N SER A 320 -10.11 0.06 29.69
CA SER A 320 -10.37 -0.82 30.84
C SER A 320 -9.23 -1.75 31.22
N TRP A 321 -8.31 -2.06 30.30
CA TRP A 321 -7.23 -3.00 30.56
C TRP A 321 -6.01 -2.31 31.17
N ASN A 322 -5.50 -2.84 32.29
CA ASN A 322 -4.36 -2.26 33.00
C ASN A 322 -3.09 -2.13 32.12
N ASN A 323 -2.84 -3.10 31.24
CA ASN A 323 -1.69 -3.07 30.33
C ASN A 323 -1.82 -2.07 29.17
N MET A 324 -2.94 -1.32 29.09
CA MET A 324 -3.17 -0.27 28.09
C MET A 324 -2.95 1.14 28.65
N ALA A 325 -2.63 1.31 29.94
CA ALA A 325 -2.51 2.62 30.59
C ALA A 325 -1.54 3.58 29.86
N GLY A 326 -0.37 3.11 29.45
CA GLY A 326 0.60 3.92 28.69
C GLY A 326 0.11 4.32 27.31
N ILE A 327 -0.50 3.38 26.57
CA ILE A 327 -1.10 3.63 25.24
C ILE A 327 -2.21 4.67 25.36
N ARG A 328 -3.10 4.50 26.35
CA ARG A 328 -4.19 5.43 26.64
C ARG A 328 -3.70 6.84 26.92
N THR A 329 -2.64 6.98 27.72
CA THR A 329 -2.01 8.29 28.00
C THR A 329 -1.53 8.96 26.72
N VAL A 330 -0.86 8.24 25.81
CA VAL A 330 -0.41 8.80 24.52
C VAL A 330 -1.59 9.20 23.63
N LEU A 331 -2.62 8.35 23.53
CA LEU A 331 -3.85 8.65 22.77
C LEU A 331 -4.54 9.92 23.28
N ARG A 332 -4.62 10.10 24.60
CA ARG A 332 -5.21 11.28 25.22
C ARG A 332 -4.32 12.53 25.09
N ASP A 333 -3.05 12.43 25.45
CA ASP A 333 -2.19 13.59 25.65
C ASP A 333 -1.52 14.06 24.36
N THR A 334 -1.13 13.13 23.48
CA THR A 334 -0.50 13.44 22.18
C THR A 334 -1.55 13.57 21.08
N TYR A 335 -2.43 12.58 20.95
CA TYR A 335 -3.43 12.53 19.86
C TYR A 335 -4.74 13.23 20.19
N LYS A 336 -4.91 13.73 21.42
CA LYS A 336 -6.08 14.50 21.86
C LYS A 336 -7.40 13.76 21.71
N LEU A 337 -7.39 12.42 21.76
CA LEU A 337 -8.63 11.65 21.80
C LEU A 337 -9.38 11.95 23.10
N PRO A 338 -10.72 12.00 23.09
CA PRO A 338 -11.55 12.28 24.26
C PRO A 338 -11.59 11.05 25.18
N LEU A 339 -10.43 10.67 25.74
CA LEU A 339 -10.29 9.55 26.66
C LEU A 339 -10.18 10.06 28.10
N PRO A 340 -10.85 9.42 29.08
CA PRO A 340 -10.78 9.84 30.48
C PRO A 340 -9.38 9.57 31.07
N ALA A 341 -9.16 10.01 32.31
CA ALA A 341 -8.00 9.58 33.10
C ALA A 341 -8.02 8.08 33.44
N GLU A 342 -6.84 7.54 33.77
CA GLU A 342 -6.66 6.15 34.17
C GLU A 342 -7.64 5.74 35.29
N GLY A 343 -8.15 4.51 35.22
CA GLY A 343 -9.16 3.98 36.15
C GLY A 343 -10.60 4.45 35.89
N LYS A 344 -10.83 5.33 34.90
CA LYS A 344 -12.19 5.75 34.48
C LYS A 344 -12.49 5.27 33.07
N THR A 345 -13.77 5.13 32.72
CA THR A 345 -14.25 4.91 31.35
C THR A 345 -15.12 6.08 30.92
N LEU A 346 -15.30 6.28 29.62
CA LEU A 346 -16.27 7.26 29.14
C LEU A 346 -17.68 6.92 29.64
N PRO A 347 -18.50 7.92 29.98
CA PRO A 347 -19.92 7.70 30.19
C PRO A 347 -20.59 7.33 28.86
N ALA A 348 -21.74 6.66 28.93
CA ALA A 348 -22.44 6.16 27.75
C ALA A 348 -22.79 7.27 26.73
N ALA A 349 -23.08 8.49 27.21
CA ALA A 349 -23.43 9.62 26.36
C ALA A 349 -22.28 10.08 25.44
N ASP A 350 -21.03 9.94 25.87
CA ASP A 350 -19.84 10.42 25.13
C ASP A 350 -19.16 9.29 24.34
N TRP A 351 -19.68 8.07 24.43
CA TRP A 351 -19.00 6.88 23.93
C TRP A 351 -18.96 6.83 22.39
N ALA A 352 -20.03 7.27 21.73
CA ALA A 352 -20.10 7.32 20.26
C ALA A 352 -19.03 8.27 19.69
N ASP A 353 -18.97 9.49 20.21
CA ASP A 353 -17.97 10.50 19.80
C ASP A 353 -16.55 10.03 20.08
N GLY A 354 -16.32 9.36 21.22
CA GLY A 354 -15.03 8.78 21.55
C GLY A 354 -14.62 7.65 20.61
N LEU A 355 -15.56 6.78 20.23
CA LEU A 355 -15.31 5.72 19.26
C LEU A 355 -15.02 6.28 17.86
N GLU A 356 -15.76 7.31 17.43
CA GLU A 356 -15.53 7.96 16.14
C GLU A 356 -14.14 8.60 16.07
N ALA A 357 -13.74 9.34 17.11
CA ALA A 357 -12.39 9.90 17.22
C ALA A 357 -11.30 8.81 17.20
N PHE A 358 -11.57 7.67 17.85
CA PHE A 358 -10.66 6.52 17.82
C PHE A 358 -10.55 5.89 16.43
N LEU A 359 -11.65 5.74 15.69
CA LEU A 359 -11.66 5.23 14.31
C LEU A 359 -10.90 6.15 13.35
N ILE A 360 -11.07 7.47 13.47
CA ILE A 360 -10.33 8.46 12.69
C ILE A 360 -8.83 8.34 12.97
N TRP A 361 -8.44 8.22 14.23
CA TRP A 361 -7.04 7.98 14.61
C TRP A 361 -6.51 6.63 14.10
N LEU A 362 -7.32 5.57 14.15
CA LEU A 362 -6.95 4.24 13.68
C LEU A 362 -6.56 4.24 12.21
N LYS A 363 -7.26 5.00 11.36
CA LYS A 363 -6.91 5.17 9.95
C LYS A 363 -5.46 5.66 9.81
N SER A 364 -5.06 6.68 10.56
CA SER A 364 -3.68 7.19 10.55
C SER A 364 -2.70 6.17 11.14
N ASN A 365 -3.08 5.46 12.20
CA ASN A 365 -2.23 4.45 12.84
C ASN A 365 -1.92 3.27 11.90
N LEU A 366 -2.94 2.73 11.24
CA LEU A 366 -2.81 1.60 10.31
C LEU A 366 -2.00 1.97 9.06
N ASN A 367 -1.96 3.25 8.70
CA ASN A 367 -1.11 3.80 7.64
C ASN A 367 0.29 4.24 8.12
N ALA A 368 0.70 3.84 9.33
CA ALA A 368 1.99 4.18 9.93
C ALA A 368 2.27 5.70 10.08
N GLN A 369 1.23 6.52 10.23
CA GLN A 369 1.32 7.97 10.37
C GLN A 369 1.25 8.44 11.84
N THR A 370 1.49 7.53 12.79
CA THR A 370 1.46 7.81 14.23
C THR A 370 2.68 7.20 14.92
N SER A 371 3.11 7.78 16.05
CA SER A 371 4.22 7.31 16.88
C SER A 371 3.91 6.00 17.62
N LEU A 372 2.63 5.68 17.85
CA LEU A 372 2.24 4.39 18.43
C LEU A 372 2.33 3.29 17.37
N PRO A 373 2.93 2.11 17.69
CA PRO A 373 2.91 0.98 16.78
C PRO A 373 1.49 0.43 16.63
N VAL A 374 1.22 -0.25 15.52
CA VAL A 374 -0.06 -0.95 15.32
C VAL A 374 -0.17 -2.10 16.33
N HIS A 375 -1.08 -1.97 17.30
CA HIS A 375 -1.27 -2.97 18.35
C HIS A 375 -2.17 -4.13 17.90
N ALA A 376 -1.98 -5.32 18.46
CA ALA A 376 -2.72 -6.53 18.05
C ALA A 376 -4.25 -6.42 18.22
N LEU A 377 -4.70 -5.56 19.13
CA LEU A 377 -6.14 -5.34 19.41
C LEU A 377 -6.87 -4.61 18.29
N TRP A 378 -6.19 -3.82 17.46
CA TRP A 378 -6.83 -3.06 16.39
C TRP A 378 -6.12 -3.24 15.05
N ALA A 379 -5.20 -4.19 14.95
CA ALA A 379 -4.66 -4.65 13.69
C ALA A 379 -5.80 -5.07 12.75
N SER A 380 -5.60 -4.93 11.45
CA SER A 380 -6.51 -5.54 10.49
C SER A 380 -6.50 -7.07 10.63
N GLN A 381 -7.67 -7.68 10.44
CA GLN A 381 -7.83 -9.12 10.46
C GLN A 381 -7.10 -9.75 9.28
N SER A 382 -7.09 -9.06 8.14
CA SER A 382 -6.30 -9.43 6.95
C SER A 382 -4.80 -9.51 7.26
N ALA A 383 -4.19 -8.51 7.91
CA ALA A 383 -2.78 -8.56 8.29
C ALA A 383 -2.48 -9.70 9.29
N THR A 384 -3.40 -9.97 10.21
CA THR A 384 -3.25 -11.06 11.19
C THR A 384 -3.33 -12.43 10.52
N LEU A 385 -4.28 -12.64 9.60
CA LEU A 385 -4.39 -13.85 8.78
C LEU A 385 -3.16 -14.09 7.90
N GLN A 386 -2.57 -13.02 7.35
CA GLN A 386 -1.28 -13.13 6.65
C GLN A 386 -0.15 -13.59 7.57
N GLY A 387 -0.15 -13.15 8.83
CA GLY A 387 0.80 -13.61 9.83
C GLY A 387 0.68 -15.11 10.10
N PHE A 388 -0.54 -15.61 10.24
CA PHE A 388 -0.83 -17.05 10.42
C PHE A 388 -0.23 -17.91 9.31
N ALA A 389 -0.36 -17.48 8.05
CA ALA A 389 0.10 -18.21 6.87
C ALA A 389 1.62 -18.49 6.85
N GLN A 390 2.43 -17.81 7.69
CA GLN A 390 3.85 -18.15 7.88
C GLN A 390 4.08 -19.51 8.54
N ILE A 391 3.08 -20.03 9.27
CA ILE A 391 3.09 -21.37 9.86
C ILE A 391 2.08 -22.29 9.17
N SER A 392 0.84 -21.83 9.03
CA SER A 392 -0.25 -22.55 8.38
C SER A 392 -1.41 -21.59 8.18
N PRO A 393 -2.03 -21.53 6.98
CA PRO A 393 -3.34 -20.91 6.87
C PRO A 393 -4.37 -21.71 7.70
N PRO A 394 -5.42 -21.06 8.23
CA PRO A 394 -6.56 -21.77 8.78
C PRO A 394 -7.29 -22.55 7.68
N ASP A 395 -7.74 -23.77 7.98
CA ASP A 395 -8.61 -24.57 7.09
C ASP A 395 -10.00 -23.93 6.95
N LEU A 396 -10.48 -23.25 8.00
CA LEU A 396 -11.76 -22.54 8.01
C LEU A 396 -11.61 -21.11 8.55
N VAL A 397 -12.11 -20.14 7.78
CA VAL A 397 -12.27 -18.74 8.23
C VAL A 397 -13.75 -18.51 8.48
N ALA A 398 -14.20 -18.78 9.71
CA ALA A 398 -15.59 -18.70 10.14
C ALA A 398 -16.02 -17.25 10.43
N ARG A 399 -17.32 -17.01 10.55
CA ARG A 399 -17.88 -15.69 10.91
C ARG A 399 -18.79 -15.77 12.12
N GLU A 400 -18.79 -14.73 12.96
CA GLU A 400 -19.57 -14.72 14.20
C GLU A 400 -21.08 -14.89 13.99
N ASP A 401 -21.63 -14.41 12.88
CA ASP A 401 -23.06 -14.48 12.56
C ASP A 401 -23.54 -15.87 12.13
N GLN A 402 -22.65 -16.76 11.70
CA GLN A 402 -22.96 -18.13 11.27
C GLN A 402 -22.17 -19.19 12.03
N LEU A 403 -21.56 -18.79 13.15
CA LEU A 403 -20.53 -19.56 13.85
C LEU A 403 -21.00 -20.95 14.28
N ALA A 404 -22.25 -21.10 14.73
CA ALA A 404 -22.78 -22.40 15.14
C ALA A 404 -22.76 -23.41 13.98
N GLY A 405 -23.12 -22.99 12.77
CA GLY A 405 -23.09 -23.82 11.56
C GLY A 405 -21.67 -24.13 11.11
N ASP A 406 -20.80 -23.11 11.11
CA ASP A 406 -19.38 -23.25 10.76
C ASP A 406 -18.64 -24.25 11.67
N LEU A 407 -18.89 -24.18 12.98
CA LEU A 407 -18.31 -25.09 13.96
C LEU A 407 -18.85 -26.52 13.82
N ALA A 408 -20.14 -26.69 13.54
CA ALA A 408 -20.72 -28.00 13.26
C ALA A 408 -20.11 -28.63 12.00
N TYR A 409 -19.93 -27.85 10.93
CA TYR A 409 -19.24 -28.29 9.71
C TYR A 409 -17.79 -28.69 10.00
N LEU A 410 -17.06 -27.87 10.77
CA LEU A 410 -15.67 -28.13 11.10
C LEU A 410 -15.49 -29.43 11.91
N ALA A 411 -16.34 -29.64 12.92
CA ALA A 411 -16.35 -30.86 13.72
C ALA A 411 -16.62 -32.10 12.85
N HIS A 412 -17.64 -32.02 11.98
CA HIS A 412 -17.94 -33.09 11.03
C HIS A 412 -16.75 -33.38 10.07
N ALA A 413 -16.12 -32.33 9.54
CA ALA A 413 -14.95 -32.45 8.66
C ALA A 413 -13.70 -33.02 9.36
N ALA A 414 -13.63 -32.90 10.69
CA ALA A 414 -12.61 -33.54 11.53
C ALA A 414 -13.01 -34.95 12.01
N GLY A 415 -14.20 -35.44 11.64
CA GLY A 415 -14.68 -36.77 12.00
C GLY A 415 -15.14 -36.89 13.46
N VAL A 416 -15.48 -35.77 14.11
CA VAL A 416 -15.96 -35.73 15.50
C VAL A 416 -17.40 -35.23 15.59
N GLU A 417 -18.13 -35.70 16.60
CA GLU A 417 -19.49 -35.22 16.87
C GLU A 417 -19.44 -33.79 17.42
N ALA A 418 -20.21 -32.88 16.81
CA ALA A 418 -20.20 -31.47 17.18
C ALA A 418 -21.00 -31.22 18.47
N PRO A 419 -20.40 -30.68 19.54
CA PRO A 419 -21.16 -30.16 20.67
C PRO A 419 -22.06 -29.01 20.20
N ALA A 420 -23.20 -28.85 20.85
CA ALA A 420 -24.04 -27.67 20.62
C ALA A 420 -23.25 -26.39 20.96
N PHE A 421 -23.16 -25.47 20.00
CA PHE A 421 -22.59 -24.15 20.23
C PHE A 421 -23.71 -23.16 20.53
N VAL A 422 -23.68 -22.56 21.73
CA VAL A 422 -24.60 -21.49 22.12
C VAL A 422 -23.88 -20.17 21.90
N ALA A 423 -24.29 -19.42 20.87
CA ALA A 423 -23.77 -18.09 20.63
C ALA A 423 -24.09 -17.17 21.82
N GLN A 424 -23.09 -16.42 22.26
CA GLN A 424 -23.28 -15.35 23.24
C GLN A 424 -23.12 -13.99 22.55
N ASP A 425 -23.60 -12.94 23.21
CA ASP A 425 -23.36 -11.58 22.77
C ASP A 425 -21.85 -11.32 22.69
N GLY A 426 -21.35 -11.18 21.47
CA GLY A 426 -19.94 -10.94 21.19
C GLY A 426 -19.50 -9.53 21.59
N ASP A 427 -20.42 -8.60 21.87
CA ASP A 427 -20.09 -7.24 22.29
C ASP A 427 -19.88 -7.17 23.80
N THR A 428 -18.63 -7.32 24.25
CA THR A 428 -18.28 -7.25 25.67
C THR A 428 -18.00 -5.84 26.18
N ALA A 429 -18.25 -4.80 25.38
CA ALA A 429 -18.05 -3.41 25.82
C ALA A 429 -19.10 -3.00 26.87
N PRO A 430 -18.78 -2.04 27.76
CA PRO A 430 -19.73 -1.54 28.76
C PRO A 430 -20.91 -0.77 28.15
N VAL A 431 -20.72 -0.17 26.96
CA VAL A 431 -21.76 0.44 26.14
C VAL A 431 -21.92 -0.42 24.90
N LYS A 432 -23.14 -0.82 24.54
CA LYS A 432 -23.35 -1.72 23.40
C LYS A 432 -23.29 -0.95 22.09
N LEU A 433 -22.64 -1.51 21.07
CA LEU A 433 -22.57 -0.94 19.73
C LEU A 433 -23.97 -0.70 19.16
N ALA A 434 -24.91 -1.62 19.42
CA ALA A 434 -26.32 -1.47 19.03
C ALA A 434 -26.98 -0.17 19.55
N GLN A 435 -26.54 0.35 20.68
CA GLN A 435 -27.11 1.56 21.31
C GLN A 435 -26.53 2.86 20.74
N ILE A 436 -25.34 2.79 20.14
CA ILE A 436 -24.56 3.95 19.71
C ILE A 436 -24.30 3.95 18.19
N TRP A 437 -24.73 2.92 17.47
CA TRP A 437 -24.45 2.78 16.05
C TRP A 437 -25.02 3.96 15.26
N THR A 438 -24.18 4.53 14.39
CA THR A 438 -24.54 5.61 13.48
C THR A 438 -23.91 5.37 12.11
N PRO A 439 -24.47 5.97 11.03
CA PRO A 439 -23.82 5.97 9.73
C PRO A 439 -22.41 6.60 9.74
N SER A 440 -22.13 7.55 10.64
CA SER A 440 -20.79 8.16 10.77
C SER A 440 -19.76 7.16 11.28
N LEU A 441 -20.11 6.37 12.31
CA LEU A 441 -19.26 5.30 12.83
C LEU A 441 -18.97 4.23 11.78
N GLU A 442 -20.00 3.84 11.02
CA GLU A 442 -19.85 2.87 9.93
C GLU A 442 -18.90 3.39 8.85
N LYS A 443 -19.07 4.65 8.42
CA LYS A 443 -18.17 5.31 7.47
C LYS A 443 -16.73 5.37 7.99
N ALA A 444 -16.52 5.81 9.23
CA ALA A 444 -15.20 5.89 9.83
C ALA A 444 -14.52 4.52 9.95
N ALA A 445 -15.27 3.47 10.30
CA ALA A 445 -14.76 2.10 10.32
C ALA A 445 -14.41 1.58 8.93
N ARG A 446 -15.22 1.88 7.90
CA ARG A 446 -14.91 1.54 6.51
C ARG A 446 -13.64 2.20 6.03
N GLU A 447 -13.40 3.45 6.39
CA GLU A 447 -12.18 4.16 6.03
C GLU A 447 -10.94 3.65 6.77
N ALA A 448 -11.08 3.27 8.04
CA ALA A 448 -9.97 2.72 8.84
C ALA A 448 -9.61 1.28 8.42
N TYR A 449 -10.62 0.45 8.14
CA TYR A 449 -10.47 -0.98 7.84
C TYR A 449 -10.89 -1.33 6.41
N THR A 450 -10.64 -0.45 5.43
CA THR A 450 -11.01 -0.63 4.02
C THR A 450 -10.68 -2.03 3.51
N ARG A 451 -9.50 -2.52 3.87
CA ARG A 451 -9.01 -3.83 3.46
C ARG A 451 -9.83 -4.98 4.03
N ASP A 452 -10.20 -4.95 5.31
CA ASP A 452 -10.99 -6.02 5.91
C ASP A 452 -12.42 -6.03 5.35
N PHE A 453 -13.04 -4.84 5.20
CA PHE A 453 -14.37 -4.73 4.60
C PHE A 453 -14.40 -5.33 3.21
N MET A 454 -13.40 -5.03 2.39
CA MET A 454 -13.34 -5.47 1.02
C MET A 454 -12.90 -6.93 0.88
N GLN A 455 -11.85 -7.34 1.58
CA GLN A 455 -11.30 -8.71 1.48
C GLN A 455 -12.28 -9.75 2.02
N PHE A 456 -13.07 -9.40 3.04
CA PHE A 456 -14.04 -10.31 3.65
C PHE A 456 -15.49 -9.96 3.32
N GLY A 457 -15.75 -8.99 2.44
CA GLY A 457 -17.10 -8.65 1.97
C GLY A 457 -18.07 -8.24 3.06
N PHE A 458 -17.63 -7.47 4.06
CA PHE A 458 -18.53 -6.98 5.11
C PHE A 458 -19.49 -5.91 4.59
N SER A 459 -20.80 -6.10 4.81
CA SER A 459 -21.81 -5.05 4.71
C SER A 459 -21.75 -4.13 5.94
N ASP A 460 -22.67 -3.18 6.08
CA ASP A 460 -22.79 -2.42 7.32
C ASP A 460 -23.09 -3.34 8.50
N TRP A 461 -22.66 -2.94 9.69
CA TRP A 461 -22.90 -3.73 10.88
C TRP A 461 -24.40 -3.87 11.15
N LYS A 462 -24.83 -5.09 11.46
CA LYS A 462 -26.21 -5.40 11.82
C LYS A 462 -26.23 -5.91 13.25
N VAL A 463 -27.25 -5.51 14.00
CA VAL A 463 -27.58 -6.13 15.28
C VAL A 463 -27.92 -7.60 15.00
N ALA A 464 -27.16 -8.52 15.60
CA ALA A 464 -27.39 -9.96 15.52
C ALA A 464 -28.53 -10.40 16.43
#